data_AF-Q7U5B5-F1
#
_entry.id   AF-Q7U5B5-F1
#
_cell.length_a   1.000
_cell.length_b   1.000
_cell.length_c   1.000
_cell.angle_alpha   90.00
_cell.angle_beta   90.00
_cell.angle_gamma   90.00
#
_symmetry.space_group_name_H-M   'P 1'
#
loop_
_entity.id
_entity.type
_entity.pdbx_description
1 polymer ?
#
loop_
_entity_poly.entity_id
_entity_poly.type
_entity_poly.pdbx_seq_one_letter_code
_entity_poly.pdbx_strand_id
1 'polypeptide(L)'
;MRSVGCSTIALLGFVIVIALLLLEPVPAAAQRVVPRLNEDCPIGYADTRNGRCCSFGRRVERLKPRQGRDCPAQWINVGGGYCKRE
;
A
#
# COMPACT_ATOMS: atom_id res chain seq x y z
N MET A 1 -17.26 18.68 -49.84
CA MET A 1 -17.16 19.01 -48.40
C MET A 1 -16.87 17.72 -47.65
N ARG A 2 -15.75 17.66 -46.93
CA ARG A 2 -15.12 16.42 -46.44
C ARG A 2 -15.97 15.76 -45.34
N SER A 3 -16.61 14.62 -45.65
CA SER A 3 -17.19 13.68 -44.67
C SER A 3 -16.12 12.86 -43.92
N VAL A 4 -14.95 13.49 -43.69
CA VAL A 4 -13.77 12.85 -43.08
C VAL A 4 -13.83 12.96 -41.55
N GLY A 5 -14.65 13.86 -41.00
CA GLY A 5 -14.70 14.15 -39.56
C GLY A 5 -15.48 13.13 -38.72
N CYS A 6 -16.61 12.59 -39.19
CA CYS A 6 -17.46 11.74 -38.33
C CYS A 6 -16.89 10.31 -38.15
N SER A 7 -16.40 9.73 -39.25
CA SER A 7 -15.91 8.35 -39.26
C SER A 7 -14.57 8.17 -38.52
N THR A 8 -13.70 9.17 -38.60
CA THR A 8 -12.40 9.16 -37.89
C THR A 8 -12.56 9.33 -36.38
N ILE A 9 -13.52 10.14 -35.92
CA ILE A 9 -13.82 10.29 -34.49
C ILE A 9 -14.36 8.99 -33.90
N ALA A 10 -15.24 8.28 -34.62
CA ALA A 10 -15.77 6.99 -34.19
C ALA A 10 -14.67 5.90 -34.09
N LEU A 11 -13.77 5.86 -35.08
CA LEU A 11 -12.61 4.96 -35.08
C LEU A 11 -11.64 5.27 -33.94
N LEU A 12 -11.31 6.55 -33.71
CA LEU A 12 -10.45 6.97 -32.61
C LEU A 12 -11.07 6.63 -31.24
N GLY A 13 -12.38 6.84 -31.07
CA GLY A 13 -13.09 6.47 -29.85
C GLY A 13 -13.02 4.97 -29.56
N PHE A 14 -13.22 4.13 -30.58
CA PHE A 14 -13.15 2.67 -30.44
C PHE A 14 -11.74 2.19 -30.06
N VAL A 15 -10.69 2.77 -30.67
CA VAL A 15 -9.29 2.45 -30.35
C VAL A 15 -8.96 2.83 -28.90
N ILE A 16 -9.43 3.98 -28.41
CA ILE A 16 -9.19 4.42 -27.02
C ILE A 16 -9.86 3.48 -26.01
N VAL A 17 -11.10 3.05 -26.27
CA VAL A 17 -11.81 2.12 -25.39
C VAL A 17 -11.10 0.77 -25.34
N ILE A 18 -10.65 0.24 -26.48
CA ILE A 18 -9.87 -1.01 -26.53
C ILE A 18 -8.55 -0.84 -25.76
N ALA A 19 -7.84 0.27 -25.96
CA ALA A 19 -6.60 0.55 -25.24
C ALA A 19 -6.82 0.61 -23.71
N LEU A 20 -7.91 1.22 -23.26
CA LEU A 20 -8.27 1.28 -21.83
C LEU A 20 -8.64 -0.09 -21.25
N LEU A 21 -9.28 -0.97 -22.03
CA LEU A 21 -9.59 -2.34 -21.63
C LEU A 21 -8.36 -3.25 -21.55
N LEU A 22 -7.29 -2.90 -22.26
CA LEU A 22 -6.00 -3.58 -22.23
C LEU A 22 -5.08 -3.11 -21.10
N LEU A 23 -5.47 -2.08 -20.33
CA LEU A 23 -4.72 -1.68 -19.13
C LEU A 23 -4.92 -2.73 -18.03
N GLU A 24 -3.85 -3.46 -17.72
CA GLU A 24 -3.85 -4.35 -16.56
C GLU A 24 -3.91 -3.53 -15.27
N PRO A 25 -4.78 -3.89 -14.30
CA PRO A 25 -4.82 -3.20 -13.02
C PRO A 25 -3.50 -3.44 -12.28
N VAL A 26 -2.77 -2.36 -12.00
CA VAL A 26 -1.57 -2.43 -11.16
C VAL A 26 -2.00 -2.93 -9.78
N PRO A 27 -1.40 -4.04 -9.26
CA PRO A 27 -1.73 -4.51 -7.93
C PRO A 27 -1.34 -3.44 -6.92
N ALA A 28 -2.34 -2.81 -6.31
CA ALA A 28 -2.15 -1.90 -5.20
C ALA A 28 -1.60 -2.73 -4.03
N ALA A 29 -0.32 -2.57 -3.71
CA ALA A 29 0.23 -3.16 -2.51
C ALA A 29 -0.43 -2.47 -1.31
N ALA A 30 -1.35 -3.18 -0.66
CA ALA A 30 -2.11 -2.63 0.46
C ALA A 30 -1.17 -2.31 1.62
N GLN A 31 -1.21 -1.06 2.08
CA GLN A 31 -0.51 -0.65 3.29
C GLN A 31 -1.13 -1.40 4.48
N ARG A 32 -0.31 -1.88 5.40
CA ARG A 32 -0.78 -2.55 6.60
C ARG A 32 -0.98 -1.56 7.72
N VAL A 33 -2.10 -1.73 8.42
CA VAL A 33 -2.44 -0.90 9.56
C VAL A 33 -2.39 -1.73 10.84
N VAL A 34 -1.62 -1.26 11.81
CA VAL A 34 -1.49 -1.86 13.14
C VAL A 34 -1.94 -0.85 14.20
N PRO A 35 -2.44 -1.29 15.38
CA PRO A 35 -2.75 -0.35 16.46
C PRO A 35 -1.48 0.35 16.95
N ARG A 36 -1.61 1.57 17.46
CA ARG A 36 -0.53 2.25 18.17
C ARG A 36 -0.49 1.71 19.61
N LEU A 37 0.60 1.06 19.99
CA LEU A 37 0.74 0.45 21.32
C LEU A 37 1.45 1.35 22.34
N ASN A 38 2.32 2.22 21.85
CA ASN A 38 3.13 3.15 22.65
C ASN A 38 3.02 4.58 22.08
N GLU A 39 3.85 5.50 22.57
CA GLU A 39 3.90 6.89 22.05
C GLU A 39 4.24 6.95 20.57
N ASP A 40 5.21 6.14 20.13
CA ASP A 40 5.69 6.12 18.74
C ASP A 40 5.18 4.92 17.94
N CYS A 41 5.09 5.10 16.62
CA CYS A 41 4.88 3.99 15.68
C CYS A 41 6.17 3.19 15.45
N PRO A 42 6.05 1.89 15.08
CA PRO A 42 7.22 1.10 14.74
C PRO A 42 7.94 1.63 13.49
N ILE A 43 9.24 1.34 13.38
CA ILE A 43 10.05 1.69 12.19
C ILE A 43 9.35 1.17 10.94
N GLY A 44 9.23 2.03 9.93
CA GLY A 44 8.54 1.71 8.68
C GLY A 44 7.04 1.99 8.70
N TYR A 45 6.50 2.59 9.76
CA TYR A 45 5.10 2.99 9.87
C TYR A 45 4.94 4.48 10.25
N ALA A 46 3.89 5.12 9.76
CA ALA A 46 3.47 6.48 10.13
C ALA A 46 2.23 6.46 11.04
N ASP A 47 2.16 7.39 11.99
CA ASP A 47 0.95 7.63 12.77
C ASP A 47 -0.15 8.23 11.88
N THR A 48 -1.32 7.61 11.92
CA THR A 48 -2.52 8.05 11.19
C THR A 48 -3.42 8.97 12.02
N ARG A 49 -2.97 9.38 13.22
CA ARG A 49 -3.64 10.27 14.17
C ARG A 49 -4.98 9.76 14.71
N ASN A 50 -5.23 8.46 14.60
CA ASN A 50 -6.45 7.81 15.10
C ASN A 50 -6.13 6.59 15.97
N GLY A 51 -4.96 6.58 16.62
CA GLY A 51 -4.48 5.45 17.42
C GLY A 51 -4.01 4.26 16.59
N ARG A 52 -3.64 4.49 15.32
CA ARG A 52 -3.15 3.46 14.40
C ARG A 52 -1.92 3.93 13.65
N CYS A 53 -1.09 2.96 13.29
CA CYS A 53 0.11 3.14 12.50
C CYS A 53 -0.05 2.46 11.13
N CYS A 54 0.36 3.11 10.05
CA CYS A 54 0.24 2.61 8.68
C CYS A 54 1.62 2.41 8.03
N SER A 55 1.86 1.27 7.39
CA SER A 55 3.16 0.94 6.80
C SER A 55 3.49 1.77 5.57
N PHE A 56 4.77 2.11 5.41
CA PHE A 56 5.29 2.68 4.17
C PHE A 56 5.50 1.60 3.10
N GLY A 57 4.99 1.84 1.89
CA GLY A 57 5.36 1.08 0.71
C GLY A 57 4.76 -0.33 0.59
N ARG A 58 5.35 -1.11 -0.32
CA ARG A 58 4.75 -2.35 -0.86
C ARG A 58 5.11 -3.62 -0.08
N ARG A 59 6.19 -3.60 0.71
CA ARG A 59 6.67 -4.79 1.42
C ARG A 59 6.29 -4.69 2.89
N VAL A 60 5.13 -5.25 3.19
CA VAL A 60 4.57 -5.27 4.54
C VAL A 60 5.26 -6.35 5.36
N GLU A 61 6.10 -5.94 6.30
CA GLU A 61 6.72 -6.87 7.23
C GLU A 61 5.73 -7.26 8.34
N ARG A 62 5.74 -8.55 8.71
CA ARG A 62 4.88 -9.05 9.79
C ARG A 62 5.40 -8.53 11.13
N LEU A 63 4.59 -7.68 11.75
CA LEU A 63 4.83 -7.20 13.10
C LEU A 63 4.11 -8.06 14.14
N LYS A 64 4.73 -8.19 15.31
CA LYS A 64 4.15 -8.81 16.51
C LYS A 64 4.31 -7.87 17.71
N PRO A 65 3.27 -7.67 18.54
CA PRO A 65 3.39 -6.92 19.78
C PRO A 65 4.43 -7.53 20.71
N ARG A 66 5.27 -6.67 21.30
CA ARG A 66 6.32 -7.03 22.25
C ARG A 66 5.80 -7.17 23.68
N GLN A 67 4.67 -6.52 24.01
CA GLN A 67 3.99 -6.58 25.32
C GLN A 67 4.94 -6.36 26.51
N GLY A 68 5.88 -5.42 26.38
CA GLY A 68 6.86 -5.08 27.43
C GLY A 68 7.98 -6.11 27.66
N ARG A 69 8.04 -7.20 26.89
CA ARG A 69 9.10 -8.23 26.98
C ARG A 69 10.20 -7.99 25.94
N ASP A 70 11.16 -8.89 25.85
CA ASP A 70 12.08 -8.92 24.72
C ASP A 70 11.45 -9.58 23.48
N CYS A 71 12.01 -9.27 22.31
CA CYS A 71 11.59 -9.95 21.09
C CYS A 71 12.05 -11.42 21.12
N PRO A 72 11.20 -12.36 20.68
CA PRO A 72 11.58 -13.77 20.60
C PRO A 72 12.71 -13.97 19.58
N ALA A 73 13.41 -15.11 19.66
CA ALA A 73 14.46 -15.46 18.70
C ALA A 73 13.94 -15.34 17.24
N GLN A 74 14.79 -14.83 16.34
CA GLN A 74 14.46 -14.51 14.93
C GLN A 74 13.51 -13.31 14.75
N TRP A 75 13.36 -12.49 15.79
CA TRP A 75 12.64 -11.22 15.71
C TRP A 75 13.48 -10.10 16.30
N ILE A 76 13.46 -8.96 15.61
CA ILE A 76 14.17 -7.74 16.00
C ILE A 76 13.19 -6.70 16.56
N ASN A 77 13.63 -5.93 17.54
CA ASN A 77 12.87 -4.82 18.10
C ASN A 77 12.88 -3.65 17.10
N VAL A 78 11.69 -3.19 16.70
CA VAL A 78 11.52 -2.09 15.74
C VAL A 78 10.89 -0.85 16.36
N GLY A 79 10.88 -0.75 17.69
CA GLY A 79 10.23 0.35 18.40
C GLY A 79 8.71 0.26 18.40
N GLY A 80 8.06 1.27 18.99
CA GLY A 80 6.59 1.37 19.06
C GLY A 80 5.87 0.19 19.74
N GLY A 81 6.60 -0.61 20.52
CA GLY A 81 6.05 -1.82 21.16
C GLY A 81 5.95 -3.03 20.24
N TYR A 82 6.65 -3.04 19.10
CA TYR A 82 6.61 -4.12 18.12
C TYR A 82 7.97 -4.81 17.90
N CYS A 83 7.86 -6.07 17.50
CA CYS A 83 8.94 -6.86 16.94
C CYS A 83 8.63 -7.17 15.47
N LYS A 84 9.67 -7.30 14.66
CA LYS A 84 9.61 -7.66 13.24
C LYS A 84 10.43 -8.93 13.02
N ARG A 85 9.99 -9.80 12.11
CA ARG A 85 10.79 -10.98 11.74
C ARG A 85 12.05 -10.55 10.98
N GLU A 86 13.18 -11.12 11.38
CA GLU A 86 14.46 -10.98 10.67
C GLU A 86 14.39 -11.53 9.24
#